data_AF-A0A022FE42-F1
#
_entry.id   AF-A0A022FE42-F1
#
_cell.length_a   1.000
_cell.length_b   1.000
_cell.length_c   1.000
_cell.angle_alpha   90.00
_cell.angle_beta   90.00
_cell.angle_gamma   90.00
#
_symmetry.space_group_name_H-M   'P 1'
#
loop_
_entity.id
_entity.type
_entity.pdbx_description
1 polymer ?
#
loop_
_entity_poly.entity_id
_entity_poly.type
_entity_poly.pdbx_seq_one_letter_code
_entity_poly.pdbx_strand_id
1 'polypeptide(L)' 'MLTPEGWGAIVAPAGTPRDIVQRVGTALQAIIQSPDGGERLRAQGAMPKYGSPDIVDALIRRDLQKFGEVVKQSNARID' A
#
# COMPACT_ATOMS: atom_id res chain seq x y z
N MET A 1 -21.50 -9.06 -1.15
CA MET A 1 -20.24 -9.82 -1.06
C MET A 1 -19.20 -8.90 -0.44
N LEU A 2 -18.65 -9.24 0.72
CA LEU A 2 -17.47 -8.56 1.28
C LEU A 2 -16.26 -9.26 0.68
N THR A 3 -15.67 -8.69 -0.37
CA THR A 3 -14.35 -9.14 -0.84
C THR A 3 -13.32 -8.74 0.23
N PRO A 4 -12.50 -9.65 0.75
CA PRO A 4 -11.37 -9.25 1.58
C PRO A 4 -10.40 -8.45 0.69
N GLU A 5 -10.46 -7.13 0.78
CA GLU A 5 -9.60 -6.20 0.03
C GLU A 5 -8.26 -6.04 0.76
N GLY A 6 -7.25 -6.81 0.35
CA GLY A 6 -5.86 -6.51 0.67
C GLY A 6 -5.33 -5.35 -0.18
N TRP A 7 -4.42 -4.55 0.36
CA TRP A 7 -3.75 -3.48 -0.37
C TRP A 7 -2.24 -3.70 -0.41
N GLY A 8 -1.61 -3.22 -1.48
CA GLY A 8 -0.16 -3.25 -1.65
C GLY A 8 0.42 -1.83 -1.63
N ALA A 9 1.68 -1.71 -1.21
CA ALA A 9 2.42 -0.45 -1.28
C ALA A 9 3.89 -0.69 -1.60
N ILE A 10 4.52 0.35 -2.13
CA ILE A 10 5.96 0.43 -2.31
C ILE A 10 6.51 1.29 -1.18
N VAL A 11 7.53 0.79 -0.49
CA VAL A 11 8.17 1.44 0.66
C VAL A 11 9.65 1.68 0.39
N ALA A 12 10.18 2.77 0.93
CA ALA A 12 11.59 3.13 0.83
C ALA A 12 12.27 3.05 2.21
N PRO A 13 13.62 2.97 2.28
CA PRO A 13 14.33 2.97 3.55
C PRO A 13 14.02 4.20 4.41
N ALA A 14 14.13 4.02 5.73
CA ALA A 14 14.00 5.11 6.68
C ALA A 14 15.03 6.22 6.38
N GLY A 15 14.60 7.48 6.47
CA GLY A 15 15.45 8.64 6.16
C GLY A 15 15.53 9.00 4.67
N THR A 16 14.84 8.29 3.78
CA THR A 16 14.74 8.70 2.36
C THR A 16 14.18 10.12 2.27
N PRO A 17 14.85 11.06 1.56
CA PRO A 17 14.36 12.42 1.39
C PRO A 17 12.95 12.51 0.80
N ARG A 18 12.15 13.46 1.29
CA ARG A 18 10.73 13.58 0.93
C ARG A 18 10.50 13.84 -0.57
N ASP A 19 11.39 14.60 -1.19
CA ASP A 19 11.36 14.90 -2.62
C ASP A 19 11.53 13.63 -3.48
N ILE A 20 12.40 12.70 -3.07
CA ILE A 20 12.58 11.40 -3.73
C ILE A 20 11.31 10.55 -3.61
N VAL A 21 10.72 10.51 -2.41
CA VAL A 21 9.46 9.79 -2.18
C VAL A 21 8.34 10.36 -3.05
N GLN A 22 8.24 11.68 -3.14
CA GLN A 22 7.25 12.35 -3.98
C GLN A 22 7.45 12.04 -5.46
N ARG A 23 8.69 12.11 -5.96
CA ARG A 23 9.02 11.80 -7.36
C ARG A 23 8.62 10.38 -7.74
N VAL A 24 8.91 9.40 -6.87
CA VAL A 24 8.50 8.01 -7.07
C VAL A 24 6.97 7.89 -7.02
N GLY A 25 6.31 8.55 -6.06
CA GLY A 25 4.84 8.58 -5.97
C GLY A 25 4.18 9.07 -7.26
N THR A 26 4.68 10.17 -7.84
CA THR A 26 4.19 10.70 -9.12
C THR A 26 4.39 9.71 -10.27
N ALA A 27 5.55 9.03 -10.34
CA ALA A 27 5.79 8.02 -11.37
C ALA A 27 4.83 6.82 -11.23
N LEU A 28 4.57 6.38 -10.00
CA LEU A 28 3.62 5.30 -9.74
C LEU A 28 2.19 5.68 -10.12
N GLN A 29 1.78 6.90 -9.80
CA GLN A 29 0.48 7.42 -10.23
C GLN A 29 0.32 7.33 -11.74
N ALA A 30 1.33 7.78 -12.50
CA ALA A 30 1.30 7.75 -13.96
C ALA A 30 1.18 6.32 -14.51
N ILE A 31 1.93 5.37 -13.94
CA ILE A 31 1.87 3.95 -14.35
C ILE A 31 0.51 3.35 -14.04
N ILE A 32 0.00 3.52 -12.82
CA ILE A 32 -1.30 2.99 -12.38
C ILE A 32 -2.45 3.54 -13.23
N GLN A 33 -2.37 4.82 -13.61
CA GLN A 33 -3.38 5.49 -14.43
C GLN A 33 -3.22 5.26 -15.93
N SER A 34 -2.08 4.70 -16.37
CA SER A 34 -1.88 4.36 -17.77
C SER A 34 -2.73 3.15 -18.18
N PRO A 35 -3.18 3.06 -19.45
CA PRO A 35 -3.91 1.89 -19.93
C PRO A 35 -3.14 0.57 -19.74
N ASP A 36 -1.88 0.51 -20.19
CA ASP A 36 -1.06 -0.71 -20.09
C ASP A 36 -0.77 -1.09 -18.63
N GLY A 37 -0.37 -0.12 -17.79
CA GLY A 37 -0.07 -0.39 -16.38
C GLY A 37 -1.32 -0.81 -15.60
N GLY A 38 -2.45 -0.14 -15.81
CA GLY A 38 -3.73 -0.50 -15.20
C GLY A 38 -4.20 -1.89 -15.60
N GLU A 39 -4.13 -2.24 -16.89
CA GLU A 39 -4.50 -3.57 -17.38
C GLU A 39 -3.60 -4.68 -16.82
N ARG A 40 -2.29 -4.46 -16.74
CA ARG A 40 -1.36 -5.43 -16.12
C ARG A 40 -1.65 -5.68 -14.66
N LEU A 41 -2.05 -4.65 -13.91
CA LEU A 41 -2.45 -4.78 -12.52
C LEU A 41 -3.77 -5.54 -12.40
N ARG A 42 -4.76 -5.23 -13.25
CA ARG A 42 -6.04 -5.96 -13.31
C ARG A 42 -5.85 -7.43 -13.66
N ALA A 43 -4.93 -7.74 -14.59
CA ALA A 43 -4.59 -9.11 -14.97
C ALA A 43 -4.01 -9.94 -13.80
N GLN A 44 -3.45 -9.27 -12.79
CA GLN A 44 -2.97 -9.89 -11.55
C GLN A 44 -4.05 -9.95 -10.45
N GLY A 45 -5.30 -9.59 -10.77
CA GLY A 45 -6.41 -9.55 -9.81
C GLY A 45 -6.42 -8.31 -8.91
N ALA A 46 -5.56 -7.32 -9.17
CA ALA A 46 -5.56 -6.08 -8.41
C ALA A 46 -6.67 -5.12 -8.89
N MET A 47 -7.08 -4.22 -7.99
CA MET A 47 -7.93 -3.08 -8.31
C MET A 47 -7.05 -1.82 -8.32
N PRO A 48 -6.65 -1.30 -9.50
CA PRO A 48 -5.70 -0.19 -9.58
C PRO A 48 -6.30 1.06 -8.95
N LYS A 49 -5.77 1.44 -7.78
CA LYS A 49 -6.08 2.69 -7.07
C LYS A 49 -4.76 3.27 -6.60
N TYR A 50 -4.52 4.54 -6.92
CA TYR A 50 -3.36 5.26 -6.41
C TYR A 50 -3.69 5.90 -5.06
N GLY A 51 -2.80 5.73 -4.09
CA GLY A 51 -2.76 6.50 -2.85
C GLY A 51 -1.51 7.36 -2.83
N SER A 52 -1.63 8.62 -2.43
CA SER A 52 -0.45 9.48 -2.23
C SER A 52 0.46 8.91 -1.13
N PRO A 53 1.75 9.30 -1.07
CA PRO A 53 2.65 8.84 -0.02
C PRO A 53 2.10 9.08 1.40
N ASP A 54 1.46 10.22 1.63
CA ASP A 54 0.87 10.56 2.93
C ASP A 54 -0.35 9.66 3.26
N ILE A 55 -1.17 9.30 2.25
CA ILE A 55 -2.28 8.35 2.44
C ILE A 55 -1.72 6.97 2.77
N VAL A 56 -0.68 6.52 2.08
CA VAL A 56 -0.06 5.21 2.31
C VAL A 56 0.58 5.14 3.70
N ASP A 57 1.29 6.17 4.15
CA ASP A 57 1.83 6.25 5.52
C ASP A 57 0.72 6.15 6.58
N ALA A 58 -0.38 6.87 6.38
CA ALA A 58 -1.54 6.78 7.28
C ALA A 58 -2.18 5.39 7.29
N LEU A 59 -2.29 4.72 6.13
CA LEU A 59 -2.79 3.34 6.02
C LEU A 59 -1.90 2.35 6.77
N ILE A 60 -0.57 2.45 6.59
CA ILE A 60 0.40 1.61 7.32
C ILE A 60 0.21 1.79 8.82
N ARG A 61 0.18 3.03 9.33
CA ARG A 61 0.05 3.31 10.76
C ARG A 61 -1.25 2.77 11.34
N ARG A 62 -2.37 2.99 10.64
CA ARG A 62 -3.69 2.50 11.05
C ARG A 62 -3.72 0.98 11.13
N ASP A 63 -3.21 0.30 10.11
CA ASP A 63 -3.28 -1.16 10.04
C ASP A 63 -2.29 -1.81 11.03
N LEU A 64 -1.11 -1.23 11.24
CA LEU A 64 -0.19 -1.65 12.30
C LEU A 64 -0.83 -1.55 13.69
N GLN A 65 -1.55 -0.45 13.97
CA GLN A 65 -2.26 -0.31 15.25
C GLN A 65 -3.33 -1.39 15.39
N LYS A 66 -4.23 -1.48 14.40
CA LYS A 66 -5.37 -2.42 14.43
C LYS A 66 -4.91 -3.88 14.55
N PHE A 67 -4.02 -4.32 13.68
CA PHE A 67 -3.60 -5.72 13.67
C PHE A 67 -2.64 -6.03 14.82
N GLY A 68 -1.86 -5.06 15.29
CA GLY A 68 -1.06 -5.21 16.50
C GLY A 68 -1.91 -5.50 17.74
N GLU A 69 -3.07 -4.84 17.89
CA GLU A 69 -4.03 -5.14 18.95
C GLU A 69 -4.63 -6.55 18.81
N VAL A 70 -5.03 -6.94 17.59
CA VAL A 70 -5.58 -8.27 17.31
C VAL A 70 -4.58 -9.39 17.64
N VAL A 71 -3.31 -9.22 17.29
CA VAL A 71 -2.25 -10.21 17.60
C VAL A 71 -2.07 -10.34 19.11
N LYS A 72 -2.01 -9.22 19.84
CA LYS A 72 -1.88 -9.23 21.32
C LYS A 72 -3.06 -9.94 21.99
N GLN A 73 -4.28 -9.71 21.51
CA GLN A 73 -5.50 -10.30 22.08
C GLN A 73 -5.63 -11.79 21.77
N SER A 74 -5.22 -12.21 20.56
CA SER A 74 -5.34 -13.60 20.12
C SER A 74 -4.21 -14.50 20.62
N ASN A 75 -3.12 -13.94 21.16
CA ASN A 75 -1.87 -14.65 21.49
C ASN A 75 -1.30 -15.42 20.28
N ALA A 76 -1.63 -14.99 19.06
CA ALA A 76 -1.06 -15.53 17.84
C ALA A 76 0.44 -15.24 17.79
N ARG A 77 1.22 -16.22 17.34
CA ARG A 77 2.67 -16.11 17.13
C ARG A 77 2.99 -16.64 15.73
N ILE A 78 3.99 -16.05 15.10
CA ILE A 78 4.64 -16.63 13.94
C ILE A 78 5.76 -17.52 14.47
N ASP A 79 5.84 -18.73 13.93
CA ASP A 79 6.81 -19.78 14.20
C ASP A 79 8.22 -19.46 13.67
#